data_AF-A0A151F1N5-F1
#
_entry.id   AF-A0A151F1N5-F1
#
_cell.length_a   1.000
_cell.length_b   1.000
_cell.length_c   1.000
_cell.angle_alpha   90.00
_cell.angle_beta   90.00
_cell.angle_gamma   90.00
#
_symmetry.space_group_name_H-M   'P 1'
#
loop_
_entity.id
_entity.type
_entity.pdbx_description
1 polymer ?
#
loop_
_entity_poly.entity_id
_entity_poly.type
_entity_poly.pdbx_seq_one_letter_code
_entity_poly.pdbx_strand_id
1 'polypeptide(L)'
;MGPDQGTVIEPCMLLASTNRVALDAVGVAVLRYFGTTPEVEKGPIFEQEQIKRAAELGTEVQSAEDIDIIPLDDTSETVSENIEIM
;
A
#
# COMPACT_ATOMS: atom_id res chain seq x y z
N MET A 1 -6.14 -14.24 8.04
CA MET A 1 -5.84 -15.16 6.91
C MET A 1 -6.28 -14.43 5.67
N GLY A 2 -5.54 -14.49 4.56
CA GLY A 2 -5.96 -13.86 3.30
C GLY A 2 -7.27 -14.46 2.77
N PRO A 3 -7.84 -13.91 1.68
CA PRO A 3 -9.05 -14.46 1.09
C PRO A 3 -8.86 -15.94 0.74
N ASP A 4 -9.85 -16.78 1.04
CA ASP A 4 -9.84 -18.22 0.73
C ASP A 4 -10.34 -18.52 -0.69
N GLN A 5 -10.97 -17.53 -1.33
CA GLN A 5 -11.49 -17.57 -2.70
C GLN A 5 -11.21 -16.24 -3.42
N GLY A 6 -10.93 -16.29 -4.72
CA GLY A 6 -10.68 -15.12 -5.55
C GLY A 6 -9.87 -15.43 -6.81
N THR A 7 -9.55 -14.38 -7.57
CA THR A 7 -8.66 -14.46 -8.73
C THR A 7 -7.23 -14.21 -8.29
N VAL A 8 -6.31 -15.08 -8.68
CA VAL A 8 -4.87 -14.85 -8.46
C VAL A 8 -4.38 -13.84 -9.47
N ILE A 9 -3.70 -12.80 -8.98
CA ILE A 9 -3.00 -11.80 -9.78
C ILE A 9 -1.52 -11.90 -9.45
N GLU A 10 -0.66 -11.79 -10.47
CA GLU A 10 0.80 -11.75 -10.33
C GLU A 10 1.29 -10.32 -10.61
N PRO A 11 1.53 -9.49 -9.57
CA PRO A 11 1.90 -8.10 -9.75
C PRO A 11 3.30 -7.93 -10.38
N CYS A 12 4.17 -8.93 -10.25
CA CYS A 12 5.57 -8.87 -10.67
C CYS A 12 6.34 -7.64 -10.14
N MET A 13 6.06 -7.25 -8.89
CA MET A 13 6.67 -6.09 -8.22
C MET A 13 7.49 -6.49 -6.99
N LEU A 14 8.54 -5.72 -6.71
CA LEU A 14 9.27 -5.77 -5.45
C LEU A 14 9.20 -4.40 -4.77
N LEU A 15 8.69 -4.38 -3.54
CA LEU A 15 8.65 -3.18 -2.69
C LEU A 15 9.64 -3.35 -1.54
N ALA A 16 10.31 -2.27 -1.17
CA ALA A 16 11.24 -2.25 -0.05
C ALA A 16 11.12 -0.94 0.74
N SER A 17 11.06 -1.05 2.06
CA SER A 17 11.13 0.09 2.98
C SER A 17 11.65 -0.40 4.33
N THR A 18 12.35 0.48 5.05
CA THR A 18 12.72 0.25 6.46
C THR A 18 11.57 0.56 7.42
N ASN A 19 10.53 1.26 6.95
CA ASN A 19 9.34 1.58 7.71
C ASN A 19 8.19 0.63 7.34
N ARG A 20 7.77 -0.18 8.32
CA ARG A 20 6.73 -1.18 8.11
C ARG A 20 5.35 -0.59 7.83
N VAL A 21 5.01 0.54 8.46
CA VAL A 21 3.71 1.21 8.24
C VAL A 21 3.64 1.77 6.83
N ALA A 22 4.72 2.38 6.36
CA ALA A 22 4.80 2.82 4.97
C ALA A 22 4.66 1.65 3.99
N LEU A 23 5.36 0.54 4.25
CA LEU A 23 5.29 -0.64 3.38
C LEU A 23 3.89 -1.25 3.35
N ASP A 24 3.21 -1.35 4.50
CA ASP A 24 1.85 -1.88 4.59
C ASP A 24 0.84 -0.94 3.90
N ALA A 25 0.99 0.38 4.03
CA ALA A 25 0.16 1.37 3.34
C ALA A 25 0.32 1.32 1.81
N VAL A 26 1.55 1.24 1.31
CA VAL A 26 1.83 1.05 -0.14
C VAL A 26 1.28 -0.31 -0.61
N GLY A 27 1.39 -1.36 0.22
CA GLY A 27 0.83 -2.67 -0.08
C GLY A 27 -0.69 -2.62 -0.29
N VAL A 28 -1.41 -1.87 0.54
CA VAL A 28 -2.85 -1.62 0.34
C VAL A 28 -3.12 -0.88 -0.98
N ALA A 29 -2.33 0.16 -1.29
CA ALA A 29 -2.48 0.90 -2.54
C ALA A 29 -2.28 -0.02 -3.77
N VAL A 30 -1.29 -0.93 -3.72
CA VAL A 30 -1.09 -1.96 -4.75
C VAL A 30 -2.28 -2.91 -4.86
N LEU A 31 -2.85 -3.36 -3.74
CA LEU A 31 -4.06 -4.19 -3.77
C LEU A 31 -5.23 -3.47 -4.44
N ARG A 32 -5.41 -2.17 -4.16
CA ARG A 32 -6.46 -1.35 -4.81
C ARG A 32 -6.21 -1.23 -6.31
N TYR A 33 -4.97 -0.97 -6.71
CA TYR A 33 -4.59 -0.83 -8.12
C TYR A 33 -4.91 -2.09 -8.95
N PHE A 34 -4.65 -3.29 -8.42
CA PHE A 34 -4.95 -4.55 -9.11
C PHE A 34 -6.40 -5.03 -8.94
N GLY A 35 -7.21 -4.33 -8.14
CA GLY A 35 -8.55 -4.74 -7.77
C GLY A 35 -8.56 -5.65 -6.55
N THR A 36 -9.40 -5.29 -5.57
CA THR A 36 -9.47 -5.97 -4.26
C THR A 36 -10.92 -6.01 -3.76
N THR A 37 -11.14 -6.42 -2.52
CA THR A 37 -12.48 -6.45 -1.94
C THR A 37 -12.96 -5.05 -1.52
N PRO A 38 -14.29 -4.81 -1.46
CA PRO A 38 -14.83 -3.50 -1.10
C PRO A 38 -14.39 -2.99 0.28
N GLU A 39 -14.02 -3.89 1.20
CA GLU A 39 -13.52 -3.54 2.53
C GLU A 39 -12.14 -2.86 2.47
N VAL A 40 -11.29 -3.30 1.54
CA VAL A 40 -9.94 -2.73 1.34
C VAL A 40 -10.01 -1.49 0.45
N GLU A 41 -10.95 -1.45 -0.51
CA GLU A 41 -11.09 -0.36 -1.48
C GLU A 41 -11.64 0.95 -0.88
N LYS A 42 -12.43 0.88 0.20
CA LYS A 42 -13.12 2.04 0.76
C LYS A 42 -12.26 2.87 1.70
N GLY A 43 -12.44 4.18 1.62
CA GLY A 43 -11.92 5.16 2.59
C GLY A 43 -10.40 5.36 2.52
N PRO A 44 -9.86 6.25 3.36
CA PRO A 44 -8.42 6.52 3.40
C PRO A 44 -7.64 5.29 3.87
N ILE A 45 -6.45 5.05 3.28
CA ILE A 45 -5.59 3.93 3.68
C ILE A 45 -5.19 4.01 5.16
N PHE A 46 -4.88 5.22 5.65
CA PHE A 46 -4.49 5.44 7.05
C PHE A 46 -5.63 5.33 8.05
N GLU A 47 -6.88 5.20 7.61
CA GLU A 47 -8.02 4.91 8.49
C GLU A 47 -8.28 3.41 8.65
N GLN A 48 -7.56 2.54 7.93
CA GLN A 48 -7.62 1.11 8.19
C GLN A 48 -7.07 0.82 9.58
N GLU A 49 -7.81 0.05 10.38
CA GLU A 49 -7.54 -0.20 11.80
C GLU A 49 -6.08 -0.59 12.06
N GLN A 50 -5.52 -1.47 11.24
CA GLN A 50 -4.15 -1.96 11.40
C GLN A 50 -3.10 -0.88 11.13
N ILE A 51 -3.28 -0.08 10.09
CA ILE A 51 -2.35 1.00 9.70
C ILE A 51 -2.46 2.14 10.70
N LYS A 52 -3.69 2.58 11.00
CA LYS A 52 -3.96 3.63 11.99
C LYS A 52 -3.33 3.30 13.34
N ARG A 53 -3.56 2.08 13.82
CA ARG A 53 -3.02 1.65 15.11
C ARG A 53 -1.51 1.58 15.10
N ALA A 54 -0.91 1.12 14.01
CA ALA A 54 0.55 1.05 13.90
C ALA A 54 1.18 2.45 13.83
N ALA A 55 0.56 3.39 13.11
CA ALA A 55 0.97 4.79 13.04
C ALA A 55 1.00 5.43 14.45
N GLU A 56 -0.07 5.26 15.22
CA GLU A 56 -0.19 5.78 16.60
C GLU A 56 0.86 5.22 17.57
N LEU A 57 1.44 4.05 17.29
CA LEU A 57 2.35 3.35 18.21
C LEU A 57 3.82 3.78 18.09
N GLY A 58 4.08 4.94 17.49
CA GLY A 58 5.40 5.58 17.51
C GLY A 58 6.23 5.32 16.25
N THR A 59 5.59 5.21 15.09
CA THR A 59 6.30 5.22 13.80
C THR A 59 6.52 6.63 13.29
N GLU A 60 7.57 6.82 12.49
CA GLU A 60 7.87 8.12 11.88
C GLU A 60 6.84 8.52 10.81
N VAL A 61 6.15 7.53 10.22
CA VAL A 61 5.12 7.73 9.21
C VAL A 61 3.76 7.73 9.90
N GLN A 62 3.01 8.82 9.72
CA GLN A 62 1.71 9.08 10.36
C GLN A 62 0.60 9.30 9.32
N SER A 63 0.96 9.68 8.10
CA SER A 63 0.01 9.86 7.02
C SER A 63 0.60 9.53 5.65
N ALA A 64 -0.24 9.61 4.62
CA ALA A 64 0.14 9.36 3.23
C ALA A 64 1.23 10.32 2.74
N GLU A 65 1.18 11.58 3.19
CA GLU A 65 2.11 12.63 2.81
C GLU A 65 3.54 12.40 3.34
N ASP A 66 3.72 11.48 4.29
CA ASP A 66 5.04 11.09 4.80
C ASP A 66 5.72 10.01 3.92
N ILE A 67 5.07 9.55 2.84
CA ILE A 67 5.54 8.44 2.01
C ILE A 67 5.81 8.92 0.58
N ASP A 68 7.07 8.79 0.15
CA ASP A 68 7.47 8.91 -1.25
C ASP A 68 7.72 7.52 -1.86
N ILE A 69 7.11 7.25 -3.02
CA ILE A 69 7.43 6.07 -3.83
C ILE A 69 8.56 6.45 -4.80
N ILE A 70 9.71 5.79 -4.68
CA ILE A 70 10.88 6.05 -5.53
C ILE A 70 11.05 4.87 -6.52
N PRO A 71 10.80 5.07 -7.82
CA PRO A 71 11.07 4.05 -8.84
C PRO A 71 12.57 3.81 -8.99
N LEU A 72 12.95 2.56 -9.31
CA LEU A 72 14.36 2.15 -9.47
C LEU A 72 14.81 2.07 -10.93
N ASP A 73 13.85 2.06 -11.87
CA ASP A 73 14.07 2.03 -13.31
C ASP A 73 12.84 2.59 -14.08
N ASP A 74 13.02 2.80 -15.38
CA ASP A 74 12.00 3.31 -16.31
C ASP A 74 10.71 2.46 -16.31
N THR A 75 10.80 1.14 -16.05
CA THR A 75 9.62 0.27 -16.01
C THR A 75 8.80 0.54 -14.76
N SER A 76 9.48 0.77 -13.63
CA SER A 76 8.85 1.08 -12.35
C SER A 76 8.30 2.51 -12.27
N GLU A 77 8.81 3.47 -13.04
CA GLU A 77 8.27 4.84 -13.09
C GLU A 77 6.79 4.85 -13.43
N THR A 78 6.42 4.22 -14.54
CA THR A 78 5.02 4.17 -15.00
C THR A 78 4.11 3.54 -13.94
N VAL A 79 4.57 2.48 -13.28
CA VAL A 79 3.78 1.81 -12.25
C VAL A 79 3.65 2.68 -11.00
N SER A 80 4.71 3.36 -10.58
CA SER A 80 4.71 4.22 -9.39
C SER A 80 3.72 5.37 -9.48
N GLU A 81 3.53 5.95 -10.68
CA GLU A 81 2.57 7.04 -10.93
C GLU A 81 1.11 6.61 -10.75
N ASN A 82 0.81 5.31 -10.87
CA ASN A 82 -0.55 4.78 -10.76
C ASN A 82 -0.88 4.24 -9.37
N ILE A 83 0.09 4.21 -8.44
CA ILE A 83 -0.12 3.75 -7.07
C ILE A 83 -0.48 4.96 -6.20
N GLU A 84 -1.78 5.13 -5.95
CA GLU A 84 -2.29 6.21 -5.11
C GLU A 84 -2.38 5.78 -3.64
N ILE A 85 -1.64 6.46 -2.75
CA ILE A 85 -1.67 6.21 -1.31
C ILE A 85 -2.66 7.17 -0.62
N MET A 86 -3.89 7.30 -1.12
CA MET A 86 -4.92 8.19 -0.54
C MET A 86 -5.86 7.49 0.45
#